data_AF-A0A535YHW2-F1
#
_entry.id   AF-A0A535YHW2-F1
#
_cell.length_a   1.000
_cell.length_b   1.000
_cell.length_c   1.000
_cell.angle_alpha   90.00
_cell.angle_beta   90.00
_cell.angle_gamma   90.00
#
_symmetry.space_group_name_H-M   'P 1'
#
loop_
_entity.id
_entity.type
_entity.pdbx_description
1 polymer ?
#
loop_
_entity_poly.entity_id
_entity_poly.type
_entity_poly.pdbx_seq_one_letter_code
_entity_poly.pdbx_strand_id
1 'polypeptide(L)'
;MTNPYPAVIPMIAYENGAAAMDWLSRAFGFRERARMLGENGRLSHGEMEAGDGMIMLATPSPHYRGPKHHREECEQAQRWSEVPYIIDGVLVYVDDVETHFQRAKAAGATVLSPVEEGQEGKRYRAEDLEGHRWMFMQKK
;
A
#
# COMPACT_ATOMS: atom_id res chain seq x y z
N MET A 1 28.38 0.87 11.28
CA MET A 1 27.69 1.39 10.08
C MET A 1 26.23 1.02 10.25
N THR A 2 25.33 2.00 10.36
CA THR A 2 23.89 1.73 10.40
C THR A 2 23.46 1.23 9.02
N ASN A 3 22.79 0.07 8.97
CA ASN A 3 22.21 -0.44 7.72
C ASN A 3 21.18 0.59 7.23
N PRO A 4 21.30 1.14 6.00
CA PRO A 4 20.34 2.11 5.48
C PRO A 4 18.98 1.50 5.15
N TYR A 5 18.85 0.17 5.26
CA TYR A 5 17.62 -0.57 5.01
C TYR A 5 17.04 -1.14 6.31
N PRO A 6 15.71 -1.04 6.51
CA PRO A 6 15.02 -1.80 7.55
C PRO A 6 15.27 -3.30 7.41
N ALA A 7 15.21 -4.03 8.53
CA ALA A 7 15.44 -5.48 8.54
C ALA A 7 14.36 -6.28 7.77
N VAL A 8 13.16 -5.72 7.61
CA VAL A 8 12.05 -6.29 6.86
C VAL A 8 11.49 -5.21 5.94
N ILE A 9 11.39 -5.52 4.65
CA ILE A 9 10.88 -4.61 3.62
C ILE A 9 9.83 -5.37 2.81
N PRO A 10 8.55 -4.98 2.87
CA PRO A 10 7.54 -5.53 2.00
C PRO A 10 7.88 -5.26 0.52
N MET A 11 7.76 -6.29 -0.30
CA MET A 11 7.87 -6.20 -1.76
C MET A 11 6.49 -6.40 -2.37
N ILE A 12 5.98 -5.40 -3.08
CA ILE A 12 4.60 -5.37 -3.58
C ILE A 12 4.62 -5.28 -5.11
N ALA A 13 3.94 -6.20 -5.77
CA ALA A 13 3.78 -6.16 -7.22
C ALA A 13 2.57 -5.30 -7.60
N TYR A 14 2.70 -4.51 -8.65
CA TYR A 14 1.61 -3.73 -9.25
C TYR A 14 1.55 -3.97 -10.75
N GLU A 15 0.35 -3.99 -11.31
CA GLU A 15 0.10 -4.01 -12.75
C GLU A 15 0.73 -2.79 -13.43
N ASN A 16 0.57 -1.60 -12.83
CA ASN A 16 1.26 -0.39 -13.24
C ASN A 16 2.03 0.25 -12.09
N GLY A 17 3.25 -0.23 -11.86
CA GLY A 17 4.09 0.20 -10.75
C GLY A 17 4.46 1.69 -10.79
N ALA A 18 4.66 2.26 -11.98
CA ALA A 18 4.97 3.68 -12.11
C ALA A 18 3.79 4.55 -11.65
N ALA A 19 2.57 4.20 -12.08
CA ALA A 19 1.34 4.86 -11.63
C ALA A 19 1.06 4.61 -10.15
N ALA A 20 1.38 3.41 -9.65
CA ALA A 20 1.25 3.07 -8.24
C ALA A 20 2.16 3.93 -7.36
N MET A 21 3.42 4.13 -7.73
CA MET A 21 4.33 5.03 -7.01
C MET A 21 3.76 6.46 -6.90
N ASP A 22 3.26 6.99 -8.03
CA ASP A 22 2.68 8.33 -8.06
C ASP A 22 1.44 8.42 -7.17
N TRP A 23 0.58 7.39 -7.22
CA TRP A 23 -0.63 7.33 -6.42
C TRP A 23 -0.33 7.16 -4.94
N LEU A 24 0.57 6.26 -4.55
CA LEU A 24 0.97 6.04 -3.15
C LEU A 24 1.59 7.31 -2.54
N SER A 25 2.35 8.06 -3.33
CA SER A 25 2.89 9.34 -2.88
C SER A 25 1.77 10.36 -2.63
N ARG A 26 0.82 10.49 -3.55
CA ARG A 26 -0.32 11.40 -3.39
C ARG A 26 -1.28 10.98 -2.28
N ALA A 27 -1.65 9.70 -2.20
CA ALA A 27 -2.68 9.18 -1.32
C ALA A 27 -2.20 8.90 0.10
N PHE A 28 -1.04 8.25 0.24
CA PHE A 28 -0.50 7.81 1.53
C PHE A 28 0.74 8.61 1.97
N GLY A 29 1.18 9.58 1.16
CA GLY A 29 2.30 10.44 1.54
C GLY A 29 3.66 9.76 1.49
N PHE A 30 3.77 8.58 0.86
CA PHE A 30 5.06 7.91 0.70
C PHE A 30 6.00 8.73 -0.17
N ARG A 31 7.29 8.69 0.16
CA ARG A 31 8.31 9.45 -0.55
C ARG A 31 9.10 8.54 -1.46
N GLU A 32 9.13 8.87 -2.75
CA GLU A 32 9.97 8.17 -3.71
C GLU A 32 11.45 8.28 -3.33
N ARG A 33 12.12 7.13 -3.30
CA ARG A 33 13.56 7.01 -3.06
C ARG A 33 14.31 6.58 -4.31
N ALA A 34 13.77 5.61 -5.03
CA ALA A 34 14.36 5.10 -6.27
C ALA A 34 13.27 4.66 -7.24
N ARG A 35 13.50 4.89 -8.53
CA ARG A 35 12.64 4.45 -9.63
C ARG A 35 13.51 4.00 -10.78
N MET A 36 13.41 2.72 -11.13
CA MET A 36 14.11 2.11 -12.26
C MET A 36 13.07 1.63 -13.26
N LEU A 37 13.09 2.23 -14.44
CA LEU A 37 12.22 1.85 -15.54
C LEU A 37 13.01 0.97 -16.52
N GLY A 38 12.43 -0.17 -16.86
CA GLY A 38 12.90 -1.00 -17.96
C GLY A 38 12.32 -0.56 -19.30
N GLU A 39 12.42 -1.45 -20.29
CA GLU A 39 11.81 -1.24 -21.60
C GLU A 39 10.31 -0.90 -21.49
N ASN A 40 9.84 -0.03 -22.37
CA ASN A 40 8.44 0.43 -22.46
C ASN A 40 7.91 1.12 -21.19
N GLY A 41 8.78 1.62 -20.32
CA GLY A 41 8.36 2.36 -19.11
C GLY A 41 7.86 1.45 -17.97
N ARG A 42 8.04 0.13 -18.07
CA ARG A 42 7.69 -0.82 -17.00
C ARG A 42 8.59 -0.59 -15.79
N LEU A 43 8.02 -0.46 -14.60
CA LEU A 43 8.78 -0.36 -13.36
C LEU A 43 9.48 -1.70 -13.06
N SER A 44 10.80 -1.76 -13.19
CA SER A 44 11.58 -2.96 -12.83
C SER A 44 11.92 -3.00 -11.35
N HIS A 45 12.14 -1.84 -10.73
CA HIS A 45 12.41 -1.68 -9.31
C HIS A 45 12.01 -0.27 -8.87
N GLY A 46 11.23 -0.18 -7.80
CA GLY A 46 10.84 1.05 -7.15
C GLY A 46 11.02 0.93 -5.65
N GLU A 47 11.41 2.03 -5.01
CA GLU A 47 11.54 2.13 -3.56
C GLU A 47 10.82 3.38 -3.09
N MET A 48 10.03 3.22 -2.03
CA MET A 48 9.39 4.34 -1.36
C MET A 48 9.57 4.26 0.15
N GLU A 49 9.86 5.40 0.76
CA GLU A 49 9.88 5.55 2.21
C GLU A 49 8.45 5.68 2.74
N ALA A 50 8.18 4.98 3.84
CA ALA A 50 6.91 4.95 4.55
C ALA A 50 7.19 5.12 6.04
N GLY A 51 7.18 6.37 6.53
CA GLY A 51 7.67 6.70 7.87
C GLY A 51 9.18 6.49 7.98
N ASP A 52 9.61 5.74 8.99
CA ASP A 52 10.98 5.25 9.17
C ASP A 52 11.25 3.92 8.45
N GLY A 53 10.21 3.36 7.81
CA GLY A 53 10.27 2.13 7.03
C GLY A 53 10.41 2.35 5.52
N MET A 54 10.34 1.25 4.79
CA MET A 54 10.44 1.23 3.33
C MET A 54 9.52 0.17 2.75
N ILE A 55 9.01 0.45 1.56
CA ILE A 55 8.43 -0.55 0.67
C ILE A 55 9.22 -0.60 -0.63
N MET A 56 9.28 -1.80 -1.20
CA MET A 56 9.76 -2.02 -2.56
C MET A 56 8.59 -2.42 -3.43
N LEU A 57 8.59 -1.97 -4.68
CA LEU A 57 7.54 -2.31 -5.62
C LEU A 57 8.04 -2.43 -7.05
N ALA A 58 7.38 -3.26 -7.84
CA ALA A 58 7.71 -3.50 -9.24
C ALA A 58 6.48 -3.93 -10.05
N THR A 59 6.60 -3.88 -11.38
CA THR A 59 5.68 -4.53 -12.30
C THR A 59 6.33 -5.81 -12.82
N PRO A 60 6.02 -6.98 -12.23
CA PRO A 60 6.82 -8.19 -12.44
C PRO A 60 6.66 -8.77 -13.84
N SER A 61 5.45 -8.79 -14.39
CA SER A 61 5.18 -9.26 -15.75
C SER A 61 3.86 -8.68 -16.28
N PRO A 62 3.61 -8.73 -17.60
CA PRO A 62 2.31 -8.35 -18.18
C PRO A 62 1.14 -9.27 -17.78
N HIS A 63 1.42 -10.40 -17.12
CA HIS A 63 0.41 -11.36 -16.67
C HIS A 63 0.02 -11.18 -15.21
N TYR A 64 0.76 -10.34 -14.47
CA TYR A 64 0.40 -10.03 -13.10
C TYR A 64 -0.93 -9.26 -13.09
N ARG A 65 -1.76 -9.57 -12.10
CA ARG A 65 -3.00 -8.86 -11.80
C ARG A 65 -2.99 -8.50 -10.32
N GLY A 66 -3.28 -7.24 -10.03
CA GLY A 66 -3.42 -6.74 -8.68
C GLY A 66 -4.62 -7.40 -7.99
N PRO A 67 -4.68 -7.35 -6.65
CA PRO A 67 -5.78 -7.97 -5.89
C PRO A 67 -7.17 -7.54 -6.35
N LYS A 68 -7.34 -6.30 -6.81
CA LYS A 68 -8.60 -5.75 -7.29
C LYS A 68 -9.06 -6.38 -8.59
N HIS A 69 -8.18 -6.51 -9.58
CA HIS A 69 -8.54 -7.18 -10.82
C HIS A 69 -8.70 -8.69 -10.59
N HIS A 70 -7.82 -9.31 -9.81
CA HIS A 70 -7.88 -10.75 -9.56
C HIS A 70 -9.23 -11.21 -8.97
N ARG A 71 -9.79 -10.46 -8.02
CA ARG A 71 -11.08 -10.79 -7.39
C ARG A 71 -12.30 -10.55 -8.27
N GLU A 72 -12.18 -9.83 -9.39
CA GLU A 72 -13.27 -9.68 -10.37
C GLU A 72 -13.51 -10.98 -11.16
N GLU A 73 -12.48 -11.81 -11.31
CA GLU A 73 -12.52 -13.02 -12.14
C GLU A 73 -12.35 -14.32 -11.34
N CYS A 74 -12.16 -14.24 -10.02
CA CYS A 74 -11.96 -15.40 -9.13
C CYS A 74 -12.93 -15.34 -7.94
N GLU A 75 -13.91 -16.25 -7.90
CA GLU A 75 -14.94 -16.32 -6.86
C GLU A 75 -14.33 -16.52 -5.47
N GLN A 76 -13.31 -17.38 -5.34
CA GLN A 76 -12.62 -17.55 -4.07
C GLN A 76 -11.92 -16.25 -3.64
N ALA A 77 -11.33 -15.54 -4.61
CA ALA A 77 -10.67 -14.28 -4.36
C ALA A 77 -11.64 -13.14 -4.04
N GLN A 78 -12.87 -13.22 -4.52
CA GLN A 78 -13.96 -12.32 -4.14
C GLN A 78 -14.39 -12.57 -2.70
N ARG A 79 -14.69 -13.82 -2.34
CA ARG A 79 -15.25 -14.20 -1.04
C ARG A 79 -14.35 -13.84 0.14
N TRP A 80 -13.07 -14.20 0.11
CA TRP A 80 -12.16 -13.83 1.20
C TRP A 80 -11.93 -12.32 1.31
N SER A 81 -12.19 -11.53 0.24
CA SER A 81 -12.04 -10.07 0.22
C SER A 81 -13.21 -9.34 0.88
N GLU A 82 -14.31 -10.03 1.22
CA GLU A 82 -15.50 -9.43 1.84
C GLU A 82 -15.25 -8.92 3.26
N VAL A 83 -14.27 -9.49 3.97
CA VAL A 83 -13.94 -9.05 5.33
C VAL A 83 -13.03 -7.82 5.30
N PRO A 84 -13.22 -6.85 6.22
CA PRO A 84 -12.35 -5.67 6.29
C PRO A 84 -11.06 -5.92 7.09
N TYR A 85 -10.80 -7.16 7.53
CA TYR A 85 -9.69 -7.52 8.43
C TYR A 85 -8.54 -8.24 7.68
N ILE A 86 -7.55 -8.73 8.44
CA ILE A 86 -6.27 -9.27 7.94
C ILE A 86 -6.52 -10.43 6.95
N ILE A 87 -6.05 -10.24 5.71
CA ILE A 87 -5.85 -11.31 4.71
C ILE A 87 -4.34 -11.40 4.49
N ASP A 88 -3.81 -10.44 3.74
CA ASP A 88 -2.39 -10.14 3.57
C ASP A 88 -2.30 -8.62 3.39
N GLY A 89 -1.37 -7.95 4.08
CA GLY A 89 -1.27 -6.49 4.03
C GLY A 89 -0.09 -5.92 4.79
N VAL A 90 0.07 -4.60 4.69
CA VAL A 90 1.17 -3.85 5.32
C VAL A 90 0.63 -2.93 6.40
N LEU A 91 1.26 -2.96 7.58
CA LEU A 91 0.99 -2.02 8.66
C LEU A 91 2.03 -0.89 8.59
N VAL A 92 1.55 0.36 8.55
CA VAL A 92 2.37 1.57 8.52
C VAL A 92 2.00 2.46 9.70
N TYR A 93 3.01 2.93 10.43
CA TYR A 93 2.79 3.94 11.46
C TYR A 93 2.79 5.34 10.84
N VAL A 94 1.84 6.18 11.27
CA VAL A 94 1.70 7.57 10.85
C VAL A 94 1.51 8.47 12.06
N ASP A 95 1.93 9.73 11.97
CA ASP A 95 1.88 10.67 13.09
C ASP A 95 0.44 11.08 13.44
N ASP A 96 -0.41 11.26 12.43
CA ASP A 96 -1.83 11.62 12.58
C ASP A 96 -2.70 10.74 11.67
N VAL A 97 -3.38 9.77 12.28
CA VAL A 97 -4.26 8.84 11.56
C VAL A 97 -5.48 9.54 10.96
N GLU A 98 -6.01 10.58 11.59
CA GLU A 98 -7.22 11.26 11.10
C GLU A 98 -6.90 12.06 9.84
N THR A 99 -5.83 12.86 9.87
CA THR A 99 -5.36 13.61 8.71
C THR A 99 -4.98 12.67 7.57
N HIS A 100 -4.28 11.56 7.88
CA HIS A 100 -3.91 10.56 6.88
C HIS A 100 -5.14 9.87 6.26
N PHE A 101 -6.16 9.55 7.08
CA PHE A 101 -7.42 8.98 6.63
C PHE A 101 -8.16 9.89 5.63
N GLN A 102 -8.29 11.18 5.95
CA GLN A 102 -8.94 12.15 5.06
C GLN A 102 -8.19 12.29 3.73
N ARG A 103 -6.86 12.33 3.77
CA ARG A 103 -6.00 12.37 2.58
C ARG A 103 -6.21 11.14 1.69
N ALA A 104 -6.13 9.95 2.28
CA ALA A 104 -6.32 8.69 1.55
C ALA A 104 -7.70 8.62 0.89
N LYS A 105 -8.75 8.98 1.62
CA LYS A 105 -10.12 9.03 1.11
C LYS A 105 -10.27 10.03 -0.04
N ALA A 106 -9.69 11.23 0.08
CA ALA A 106 -9.73 12.25 -0.97
C ALA A 106 -8.98 11.82 -2.24
N ALA A 107 -7.95 10.99 -2.12
CA ALA A 107 -7.18 10.44 -3.24
C ALA A 107 -7.82 9.19 -3.88
N GLY A 108 -8.98 8.74 -3.38
CA GLY A 108 -9.75 7.62 -3.94
C GLY A 108 -9.36 6.23 -3.40
N ALA A 109 -8.71 6.15 -2.23
CA ALA A 109 -8.47 4.87 -1.57
C ALA A 109 -9.80 4.20 -1.17
N THR A 110 -9.89 2.88 -1.29
CA THR A 110 -11.07 2.14 -0.80
C THR A 110 -10.96 2.00 0.70
N VAL A 111 -11.80 2.71 1.46
CA VAL A 111 -11.82 2.59 2.93
C VAL A 111 -12.49 1.28 3.34
N LEU A 112 -11.74 0.41 4.03
CA LEU A 112 -12.22 -0.87 4.56
C LEU A 112 -12.77 -0.74 5.99
N SER A 113 -12.26 0.22 6.76
CA SER A 113 -12.79 0.55 8.08
C SER A 113 -12.72 2.06 8.32
N PRO A 114 -13.66 2.63 9.10
CA PRO A 114 -13.46 3.98 9.63
C PRO A 114 -12.23 4.03 10.54
N VAL A 115 -11.89 5.23 11.01
CA VAL A 115 -10.92 5.40 12.09
C VAL A 115 -11.50 4.76 13.36
N GLU A 116 -10.76 3.79 13.91
CA GLU A 116 -11.08 3.06 15.12
C GLU A 116 -10.12 3.47 16.24
N GLU A 117 -10.65 3.64 17.44
CA GLU A 117 -9.84 3.80 18.65
C GLU A 117 -9.62 2.46 19.34
N GLY A 118 -8.40 2.22 19.83
CA GLY A 118 -8.05 1.00 20.54
C GLY A 118 -7.02 1.22 21.64
N GLN A 119 -6.71 0.15 22.38
CA GLN A 119 -5.72 0.19 23.46
C GLN A 119 -4.33 0.61 22.95
N GLU A 120 -3.96 0.16 21.75
CA GLU A 120 -2.67 0.43 21.09
C GLU A 120 -2.63 1.75 20.29
N GLY A 121 -3.71 2.51 20.27
CA GLY A 121 -3.83 3.77 19.52
C GLY A 121 -4.94 3.76 18.47
N LYS A 122 -4.90 4.76 17.57
CA LYS A 122 -5.87 4.93 16.48
C LYS A 122 -5.44 4.16 15.26
N ARG A 123 -6.39 3.62 14.50
CA ARG A 123 -6.10 2.90 13.26
C ARG A 123 -7.21 2.99 12.22
N TYR A 124 -6.88 2.77 10.96
CA TYR A 124 -7.87 2.45 9.93
C TYR A 124 -7.26 1.52 8.87
N ARG A 125 -8.13 0.94 8.03
CA ARG A 125 -7.74 0.04 6.96
C ARG A 125 -8.25 0.55 5.62
N ALA A 126 -7.43 0.40 4.59
CA ALA A 126 -7.77 0.80 3.23
C ALA A 126 -7.14 -0.13 2.19
N GLU A 127 -7.71 -0.13 0.99
CA GLU A 127 -7.05 -0.63 -0.20
C GLU A 127 -6.50 0.53 -1.05
N ASP A 128 -5.36 0.30 -1.69
CA ASP A 128 -4.84 1.20 -2.72
C ASP A 128 -5.54 1.03 -4.08
N LEU A 129 -5.04 1.73 -5.10
CA LEU A 129 -5.63 1.75 -6.44
C LEU A 129 -5.84 0.36 -7.07
N GLU A 130 -5.01 -0.62 -6.71
CA GLU A 130 -4.99 -1.97 -7.28
C GLU A 130 -5.44 -3.02 -6.27
N GLY A 131 -5.90 -2.61 -5.08
CA GLY A 131 -6.54 -3.49 -4.11
C GLY A 131 -5.61 -4.05 -3.02
N HIS A 132 -4.34 -3.61 -2.95
CA HIS A 132 -3.47 -4.05 -1.85
C HIS A 132 -3.93 -3.44 -0.53
N ARG A 133 -3.89 -4.22 0.54
CA ARG A 133 -4.42 -3.83 1.84
C ARG A 133 -3.36 -3.20 2.73
N TRP A 134 -3.76 -2.08 3.33
CA TRP A 134 -2.95 -1.27 4.21
C TRP A 134 -3.67 -1.07 5.53
N MET A 135 -2.92 -1.13 6.62
CA MET A 135 -3.35 -0.69 7.94
C MET A 135 -2.48 0.49 8.35
N PHE A 136 -3.11 1.62 8.66
CA PHE A 136 -2.40 2.78 9.18
C PHE A 136 -2.68 2.91 10.67
N MET A 137 -1.64 3.12 11.47
CA MET A 137 -1.74 3.22 12.92
C MET A 137 -1.00 4.44 13.45
N GLN A 138 -1.58 5.10 14.45
CA GLN A 138 -0.91 6.13 15.23
C GLN A 138 -0.65 5.56 16.62
N LYS A 139 0.62 5.55 17.03
CA LYS A 139 1.01 5.16 18.40
C LYS A 139 0.44 6.16 19.39
N LYS A 140 0.09 5.70 20.60
CA LYS A 140 -0.29 6.58 21.71
C LYS A 140 0.88 7.44 22.19
#